data_AF-A0A843BYN6-F1
#
_entry.id   AF-A0A843BYN6-F1
#
_cell.length_a   1.000
_cell.length_b   1.000
_cell.length_c   1.000
_cell.angle_alpha   90.00
_cell.angle_beta   90.00
_cell.angle_gamma   90.00
#
_symmetry.space_group_name_H-M   'P 1'
#
loop_
_entity.id
_entity.type
_entity.pdbx_description
1 polymer ?
#
loop_
_entity_poly.entity_id
_entity_poly.type
_entity_poly.pdbx_seq_one_letter_code
_entity_poly.pdbx_strand_id
1 'polypeptide(L)'
;KCIGCGYCGWACPFGAPQYPHDLHGAAAEYEGIMDKCTLCVTPFVPGATQKSPQPKCAQFCATKCRLGGDINEILPQYREAKARNIMAWQERV
;
A
#
# COMPACT_ATOMS: atom_id res chain seq x y z
N LYS A 1 -5.43 -10.72 15.34
CA LYS A 1 -5.42 -12.14 14.89
C LYS A 1 -6.67 -12.36 14.06
N CYS A 2 -6.55 -12.85 12.82
CA CYS A 2 -7.69 -13.08 11.91
C CYS A 2 -8.37 -14.42 12.22
N ILE A 3 -9.69 -14.51 11.97
CA ILE A 3 -10.50 -15.73 12.14
C ILE A 3 -11.32 -16.09 10.90
N GLY A 4 -11.11 -15.41 9.76
CA GLY A 4 -11.81 -15.72 8.51
C GLY A 4 -13.31 -15.38 8.46
N CYS A 5 -13.80 -14.45 9.29
CA CYS A 5 -15.23 -14.09 9.31
C CYS A 5 -15.68 -13.13 8.18
N GLY A 6 -14.74 -12.52 7.44
CA GLY A 6 -15.06 -11.60 6.34
C GLY A 6 -15.56 -10.21 6.74
N TYR A 7 -15.80 -9.93 8.02
CA TYR A 7 -16.39 -8.66 8.48
C TYR A 7 -15.52 -7.44 8.16
N CYS A 8 -14.19 -7.59 8.18
CA CYS A 8 -13.31 -6.48 7.82
C CYS A 8 -13.38 -6.11 6.33
N GLY A 9 -13.62 -7.09 5.44
CA GLY A 9 -13.88 -6.83 4.03
C GLY A 9 -15.19 -6.07 3.84
N TRP A 10 -16.26 -6.53 4.49
CA TRP A 10 -17.57 -5.87 4.46
C TRP A 10 -17.54 -4.43 5.01
N ALA A 11 -16.83 -4.21 6.11
CA ALA A 11 -16.75 -2.89 6.76
C ALA A 11 -15.86 -1.89 6.01
N CYS A 12 -14.94 -2.35 5.15
CA CYS A 12 -14.02 -1.46 4.46
C CYS A 12 -14.70 -0.81 3.24
N PRO A 13 -14.83 0.53 3.19
CA PRO A 13 -15.49 1.21 2.07
C PRO A 13 -14.73 1.08 0.74
N PHE A 14 -13.45 0.70 0.79
CA PHE A 14 -12.60 0.53 -0.37
C PHE A 14 -12.45 -0.93 -0.82
N GLY A 15 -13.04 -1.90 -0.09
CA GLY A 15 -12.88 -3.32 -0.39
C GLY A 15 -11.41 -3.80 -0.36
N ALA A 16 -10.56 -3.12 0.42
CA ALA A 16 -9.12 -3.38 0.42
C ALA A 16 -8.71 -4.72 1.08
N PRO A 17 -9.38 -5.20 2.15
CA PRO A 17 -9.13 -6.54 2.68
C PRO A 17 -9.67 -7.61 1.75
N GLN A 18 -8.83 -8.58 1.39
CA GLN A 18 -9.19 -9.69 0.50
C GLN A 18 -8.66 -11.02 1.05
N TYR A 19 -9.32 -12.12 0.69
CA TYR A 19 -8.76 -13.45 0.91
C TYR A 19 -7.74 -13.72 -0.19
N PRO A 20 -6.51 -14.11 0.15
CA PRO A 20 -5.55 -14.55 -0.84
C PRO A 20 -6.03 -15.86 -1.48
N HIS A 21 -5.84 -15.99 -2.79
CA HIS A 21 -6.18 -17.17 -3.58
C HIS A 21 -4.90 -17.86 -4.06
N ASP A 22 -4.98 -19.17 -4.31
CA ASP A 22 -3.91 -19.97 -4.91
C ASP A 22 -2.56 -19.86 -4.16
N LEU A 23 -2.62 -19.84 -2.82
CA LEU A 23 -1.41 -19.83 -2.00
C LEU A 23 -0.73 -21.21 -2.05
N HIS A 24 0.61 -21.19 -2.17
CA HIS A 24 1.42 -22.40 -2.28
C HIS A 24 2.61 -22.36 -1.32
N GLY A 25 3.15 -23.54 -0.99
CA GLY A 25 4.32 -23.68 -0.12
C GLY A 25 4.08 -23.13 1.28
N ALA A 26 5.04 -22.40 1.84
CA ALA A 26 4.94 -21.81 3.18
C ALA A 26 3.78 -20.81 3.32
N ALA A 27 3.22 -20.29 2.22
CA ALA A 27 2.11 -19.37 2.27
C ALA A 27 0.75 -20.06 2.45
N ALA A 28 0.64 -21.38 2.22
CA ALA A 28 -0.63 -22.11 2.34
C ALA A 28 -1.25 -22.03 3.74
N GLU A 29 -0.45 -21.81 4.78
CA GLU A 29 -0.94 -21.62 6.17
C GLU A 29 -1.77 -20.33 6.36
N TYR A 30 -1.71 -19.40 5.40
CA TYR A 30 -2.45 -18.15 5.40
C TYR A 30 -3.76 -18.22 4.61
N GLU A 31 -4.11 -19.38 4.06
CA GLU A 31 -5.41 -19.56 3.42
C GLU A 31 -6.55 -19.35 4.43
N GLY A 32 -7.58 -18.60 4.03
CA GLY A 32 -8.65 -18.19 4.94
C GLY A 32 -8.29 -17.07 5.93
N ILE A 33 -7.06 -16.54 5.89
CA ILE A 33 -6.66 -15.31 6.59
C ILE A 33 -6.74 -14.13 5.61
N MET A 34 -7.56 -13.12 5.93
CA MET A 34 -7.61 -11.91 5.09
C MET A 34 -6.31 -11.13 5.16
N ASP A 35 -5.86 -10.65 4.02
CA ASP A 35 -4.73 -9.75 3.87
C ASP A 35 -5.15 -8.39 3.30
N LYS A 36 -4.32 -7.37 3.50
CA LYS A 36 -4.48 -6.03 2.93
C LYS A 36 -3.10 -5.40 2.73
N CYS A 37 -3.03 -4.30 1.98
CA CYS A 37 -1.82 -3.49 1.96
C CYS A 37 -1.39 -3.08 3.39
N THR A 38 -0.18 -3.49 3.78
CA THR A 38 0.45 -3.17 5.08
C THR A 38 1.48 -2.07 4.95
N LEU A 39 1.56 -1.39 3.81
CA LEU A 39 2.66 -0.48 3.47
C LEU A 39 4.04 -1.15 3.59
N CYS A 40 4.09 -2.47 3.35
CA CYS A 40 5.30 -3.30 3.48
C CYS A 40 5.90 -3.38 4.91
N VAL A 41 5.11 -3.08 5.95
CA VAL A 41 5.50 -3.33 7.36
C VAL A 41 5.72 -4.83 7.59
N THR A 42 4.78 -5.63 7.10
CA THR A 42 4.86 -7.07 7.11
C THR A 42 5.15 -7.52 5.69
N PRO A 43 6.36 -8.04 5.39
CA PRO A 43 6.63 -8.67 4.11
C PRO A 43 5.84 -9.98 4.01
N PHE A 44 5.72 -10.51 2.80
CA PHE A 44 5.09 -11.81 2.55
C PHE A 44 5.83 -12.99 3.23
N VAL A 45 7.06 -12.77 3.70
CA VAL A 45 7.82 -13.77 4.45
C VAL A 45 7.35 -13.78 5.91
N PRO A 46 6.88 -14.93 6.43
CA PRO A 46 6.45 -15.08 7.82
C PRO A 46 7.55 -14.65 8.81
N GLY A 47 7.16 -13.93 9.86
CA GLY A 47 8.04 -13.64 11.00
C GLY A 47 9.00 -12.46 10.86
N ALA A 48 9.08 -11.82 9.69
CA ALA A 48 9.81 -10.57 9.54
C ALA A 48 8.87 -9.37 9.75
N THR A 49 9.30 -8.36 10.49
CA THR A 49 8.63 -7.05 10.55
C THR A 49 9.69 -5.99 10.29
N GLN A 50 9.46 -5.14 9.29
CA GLN A 50 10.40 -4.08 8.97
C GLN A 50 10.15 -2.87 9.87
N LYS A 51 11.18 -2.44 10.61
CA LYS A 51 11.13 -1.22 11.43
C LYS A 51 11.03 0.05 10.58
N SER A 52 11.65 0.04 9.40
CA SER A 52 11.63 1.13 8.42
C SER A 52 11.06 0.59 7.10
N PRO A 53 9.72 0.40 7.02
CA PRO A 53 9.10 -0.19 5.85
C PRO A 53 9.26 0.73 4.64
N GLN A 54 9.71 0.15 3.54
CA GLN A 54 9.86 0.84 2.27
C GLN A 54 8.80 0.28 1.31
N PRO A 55 7.73 1.04 1.00
CA PRO A 55 6.65 0.55 0.17
C PRO A 55 7.17 0.14 -1.22
N LYS A 56 7.17 -1.17 -1.49
CA LYS A 56 7.78 -1.73 -2.72
C LYS A 56 7.12 -1.18 -3.98
N CYS A 57 5.82 -0.95 -3.94
CA CYS A 57 5.06 -0.36 -5.04
C CYS A 57 5.47 1.10 -5.35
N ALA A 58 5.91 1.87 -4.35
CA ALA A 58 6.44 3.23 -4.55
C ALA A 58 7.88 3.18 -5.10
N GLN A 59 8.70 2.24 -4.63
CA GLN A 59 10.06 2.06 -5.13
C GLN A 59 10.10 1.59 -6.59
N PHE A 60 9.25 0.61 -6.93
CA PHE A 60 9.18 0.02 -8.27
C PHE A 60 8.57 0.96 -9.32
N CYS A 61 7.78 1.94 -8.91
CA CYS A 61 7.12 2.86 -9.83
C CYS A 61 8.15 3.69 -10.63
N ALA A 62 8.36 3.36 -11.91
CA ALA A 62 9.30 4.03 -12.80
C ALA A 62 8.97 5.52 -13.00
N THR A 63 7.68 5.86 -13.09
CA THR A 63 7.18 7.23 -13.30
C THR A 63 7.03 8.02 -12.01
N LYS A 64 7.33 7.44 -10.84
CA LYS A 64 7.17 8.07 -9.52
C LYS A 64 5.77 8.65 -9.26
N CYS A 65 4.74 7.99 -9.80
CA CYS A 65 3.34 8.35 -9.56
C CYS A 65 2.90 8.14 -8.09
N ARG A 66 3.55 7.22 -7.37
CA ARG A 66 3.33 7.00 -5.94
C ARG A 66 4.59 7.38 -5.15
N LEU A 67 4.39 8.14 -4.09
CA LEU A 67 5.40 8.45 -3.08
C LEU A 67 5.07 7.61 -1.83
N GLY A 68 6.08 7.01 -1.20
CA GLY A 68 5.92 6.16 -0.01
C GLY A 68 7.00 6.46 1.01
N GLY A 69 6.63 6.54 2.29
CA GLY A 69 7.48 7.06 3.37
C GLY A 69 6.68 7.86 4.39
N ASP A 70 7.34 8.64 5.23
CA ASP A 70 6.69 9.46 6.24
C ASP A 70 5.87 10.61 5.62
N ILE A 71 4.70 10.87 6.19
CA ILE A 71 3.78 11.88 5.66
C ILE A 71 4.38 13.29 5.73
N ASN A 72 5.18 13.60 6.75
CA ASN A 72 5.78 14.92 6.93
C ASN A 72 6.87 15.19 5.89
N GLU A 73 7.53 14.15 5.40
CA GLU A 73 8.54 14.25 4.34
C GLU A 73 7.91 14.34 2.95
N ILE A 74 6.81 13.59 2.72
CA ILE A 74 6.19 13.46 1.39
C ILE A 74 5.20 14.58 1.09
N LEU A 75 4.44 15.04 2.08
CA LEU A 75 3.38 16.03 1.88
C LEU A 75 3.88 17.35 1.26
N PRO A 76 5.04 17.92 1.67
CA PRO A 76 5.61 19.10 1.02
C PRO A 76 5.93 18.85 -0.46
N GLN A 77 6.56 17.72 -0.79
CA GLN A 77 6.92 17.35 -2.16
C GLN A 77 5.68 17.22 -3.06
N TYR A 78 4.63 16.59 -2.55
CA TYR A 78 3.36 16.44 -3.26
C TYR A 78 2.69 17.79 -3.53
N ARG A 79 2.65 18.67 -2.51
CA ARG A 79 2.05 20.02 -2.63
C ARG A 79 2.80 20.86 -3.66
N GLU A 80 4.12 20.83 -3.63
CA GLU A 80 4.95 21.56 -4.61
C GLU A 80 4.72 21.03 -6.03
N ALA A 81 4.72 19.71 -6.22
CA ALA A 81 4.44 19.10 -7.52
C ALA A 81 3.05 19.47 -8.05
N LYS A 82 2.04 19.47 -7.19
CA LYS A 82 0.67 19.90 -7.54
C LYS A 82 0.63 21.37 -7.93
N ALA A 83 1.28 22.24 -7.17
CA ALA A 83 1.34 23.68 -7.45
C ALA A 83 1.97 23.95 -8.83
N ARG A 84 3.11 23.33 -9.14
CA ARG A 84 3.76 23.44 -10.46
C ARG A 84 2.82 23.01 -11.59
N ASN A 85 2.11 21.89 -11.41
CA ASN A 85 1.20 21.39 -12.43
C ASN A 85 -0.02 22.30 -12.66
N ILE A 86 -0.52 22.97 -11.61
CA ILE A 86 -1.61 23.95 -11.76
C ILE A 86 -1.14 25.16 -12.57
N MET A 87 0.02 25.72 -12.25
CA MET A 87 0.57 26.88 -12.98
C MET A 87 0.85 26.52 -14.45
N ALA A 88 1.48 25.38 -14.69
CA ALA A 88 1.75 24.90 -16.05
C ALA A 88 0.49 24.54 -16.86
N TRP A 89 -0.63 24.28 -16.18
CA TRP A 89 -1.93 24.14 -16.85
C TRP A 89 -2.51 25.52 -17.18
N GLN A 90 -2.48 26.47 -16.23
CA GLN A 90 -2.95 27.85 -16.44
C GLN A 90 -2.22 28.56 -17.59
N GLU A 91 -0.93 28.30 -17.78
CA GLU A 91 -0.15 28.86 -18.90
C GLU A 91 -0.47 28.23 -20.26
N ARG A 92 -1.16 27.08 -20.28
CA ARG A 92 -1.52 26.34 -21.50
C ARG A 92 -2.97 26.59 -21.97
N VAL A 93 -3.80 27.24 -21.16
CA VAL A 93 -5.16 27.67 -21.50
C VAL A 93 -5.17 29.16 -21.81
#